data_AF-A0A0C2WN25-F1
#
_entry.id   AF-A0A0C2WN25-F1
#
_cell.length_a   1.000
_cell.length_b   1.000
_cell.length_c   1.000
_cell.angle_alpha   90.00
_cell.angle_beta   90.00
_cell.angle_gamma   90.00
#
_symmetry.space_group_name_H-M   'P 1'
#
loop_
_entity.id
_entity.type
_entity.pdbx_description
1 polymer ?
#
loop_
_entity_poly.entity_id
_entity_poly.type
_entity_poly.pdbx_seq_one_letter_code
_entity_poly.pdbx_strand_id
1 'polypeptide(L)' 'VGSEKLDEASNKRRKNEAKHHCSICNRTLTTKHNVKNHMKSHFNIKDHICDDCGKGFTTSHVLKRHWKICQKRK' A
#
# COMPACT_ATOMS: atom_id res chain seq x y z
N VAL A 1 -30.35 -1.57 -9.76
CA VAL A 1 -29.68 -0.29 -10.09
C VAL A 1 -28.62 -0.02 -9.03
N GLY A 2 -27.36 0.15 -9.46
CA GLY A 2 -26.17 0.34 -8.61
C GLY A 2 -25.71 -0.96 -7.95
N SER A 3 -24.45 -1.38 -7.89
CA SER A 3 -23.14 -0.73 -8.01
C SER A 3 -22.13 -1.91 -8.02
N GLU A 4 -20.97 -1.98 -8.65
CA GLU A 4 -20.06 -1.04 -9.28
C GLU A 4 -19.44 -1.76 -10.50
N LYS A 5 -19.52 -1.14 -11.68
CA LYS A 5 -18.47 -1.27 -12.69
C LYS A 5 -17.41 -0.23 -12.35
N LEU A 6 -16.15 -0.52 -12.73
CA LEU A 6 -15.00 0.34 -12.95
C LEU A 6 -13.75 -0.31 -12.31
N ASP A 7 -12.63 -0.66 -12.96
CA ASP A 7 -12.18 -0.62 -14.34
C ASP A 7 -10.90 -1.46 -14.46
N GLU A 8 -10.53 -1.68 -15.73
CA GLU A 8 -9.15 -1.81 -16.21
C GLU A 8 -8.58 -3.23 -16.35
N ALA A 9 -8.80 -3.74 -17.55
CA ALA A 9 -8.02 -4.75 -18.21
C ALA A 9 -6.51 -4.49 -18.06
N SER A 10 -5.84 -5.35 -17.31
CA SER A 10 -4.41 -5.63 -17.52
C SER A 10 -4.25 -7.11 -17.81
N ASN A 11 -4.47 -7.45 -19.08
CA ASN A 11 -4.09 -8.74 -19.61
C ASN A 11 -2.56 -8.87 -19.55
N LYS A 12 -2.06 -9.53 -18.51
CA LYS A 12 -0.75 -10.18 -18.54
C LYS A 12 -0.85 -11.52 -17.83
N ARG A 13 -1.13 -12.56 -18.62
CA ARG A 13 -0.97 -13.97 -18.23
C ARG A 13 0.36 -14.17 -17.50
N ARG A 14 0.33 -14.35 -16.18
CA ARG A 14 1.40 -14.97 -15.38
C ARG A 14 0.79 -16.16 -14.66
N LYS A 15 1.27 -17.35 -15.04
CA LYS A 15 0.89 -18.66 -14.51
C LYS A 15 0.95 -18.63 -12.98
N ASN A 16 -0.16 -19.02 -12.34
CA ASN A 16 -0.20 -19.41 -10.93
C ASN A 16 0.28 -18.33 -9.92
N GLU A 17 -0.27 -17.12 -9.98
CA GLU A 17 -0.13 -16.16 -8.88
C GLU A 17 -1.12 -16.56 -7.78
N ALA A 18 -0.61 -17.12 -6.67
CA ALA A 18 -1.42 -17.32 -5.48
C ALA A 18 -2.04 -15.97 -5.08
N LYS A 19 -3.35 -15.81 -5.32
CA LYS A 19 -4.09 -14.59 -4.99
C LYS A 19 -4.12 -14.49 -3.46
N HIS A 20 -3.43 -13.51 -2.91
CA HIS A 20 -3.45 -13.28 -1.47
C HIS A 20 -4.51 -12.22 -1.16
N HIS A 21 -5.55 -12.64 -0.45
CA HIS A 21 -6.67 -11.78 -0.10
C HIS A 21 -6.45 -11.12 1.27
N CYS A 22 -6.92 -9.89 1.38
CA CYS A 22 -7.08 -9.21 2.65
C CYS A 22 -8.28 -9.79 3.42
N SER A 23 -8.09 -10.22 4.66
CA SER A 23 -9.20 -10.74 5.48
C SER A 23 -10.20 -9.67 5.95
N ILE A 24 -9.88 -8.38 5.83
CA ILE A 24 -10.70 -7.26 6.32
C ILE A 24 -11.58 -6.66 5.22
N CYS A 25 -11.00 -6.38 4.04
CA CYS A 25 -11.73 -5.76 2.93
C CYS A 25 -11.77 -6.63 1.66
N ASN A 26 -11.33 -7.89 1.74
CA ASN A 26 -11.33 -8.86 0.64
C ASN A 26 -10.57 -8.42 -0.63
N ARG A 27 -9.74 -7.38 -0.52
CA ARG A 27 -8.90 -6.90 -1.63
C ARG A 27 -7.89 -7.97 -2.03
N THR A 28 -7.81 -8.26 -3.32
CA THR A 28 -6.83 -9.20 -3.87
C THR A 28 -5.52 -8.50 -4.16
N LEU A 29 -4.42 -9.05 -3.67
CA LEU A 29 -3.07 -8.58 -3.90
C LEU A 29 -2.23 -9.72 -4.50
N THR A 30 -1.26 -9.34 -5.33
CA THR A 30 -0.42 -10.27 -6.10
C THR A 30 0.64 -10.98 -5.25
N THR A 31 0.97 -10.46 -4.06
CA THR A 31 2.02 -11.03 -3.20
C THR A 31 1.66 -10.96 -1.71
N LYS A 32 2.16 -11.91 -0.91
CA LYS A 32 2.01 -11.89 0.57
C LYS A 32 2.59 -10.63 1.20
N HIS A 33 3.71 -10.14 0.68
CA HIS A 33 4.34 -8.91 1.16
C HIS A 33 3.41 -7.70 1.01
N ASN A 34 2.73 -7.59 -0.14
CA ASN A 34 1.75 -6.55 -0.37
C ASN A 34 0.57 -6.68 0.57
N VAL A 35 0.07 -7.89 0.86
CA VAL A 35 -1.00 -8.09 1.86
C VAL A 35 -0.55 -7.62 3.24
N LYS A 36 0.66 -7.99 3.69
CA LYS A 36 1.18 -7.57 4.99
C LYS A 36 1.26 -6.05 5.10
N ASN A 37 1.78 -5.35 4.08
CA ASN A 37 1.84 -3.89 4.09
C ASN A 37 0.45 -3.26 4.02
N HIS A 38 -0.47 -3.86 3.25
CA HIS A 38 -1.85 -3.42 3.19
C HIS A 38 -2.57 -3.57 4.55
N MET A 39 -2.27 -4.62 5.33
CA MET A 39 -2.84 -4.80 6.68
C MET A 39 -2.52 -3.63 7.59
N LYS A 40 -1.30 -3.08 7.50
CA LYS A 40 -0.92 -1.89 8.28
C LYS A 40 -1.84 -0.69 8.04
N SER A 41 -2.42 -0.58 6.83
CA SER A 41 -3.38 0.48 6.51
C SER A 41 -4.69 0.36 7.29
N HIS A 42 -5.14 -0.86 7.61
CA HIS A 42 -6.38 -1.05 8.37
C HIS A 42 -6.19 -0.61 9.83
N PHE A 43 -5.02 -0.89 10.39
CA PHE A 43 -4.70 -0.55 11.78
C PHE A 43 -4.02 0.81 11.93
N ASN A 44 -3.91 1.58 10.84
CA ASN A 44 -3.18 2.85 10.79
C ASN A 44 -1.74 2.75 11.34
N ILE A 45 -1.14 1.57 11.25
CA ILE A 45 0.22 1.31 11.74
C ILE A 45 1.20 2.00 10.79
N LYS A 46 1.96 2.94 11.35
CA LYS A 46 2.96 3.73 10.64
C LYS A 46 4.32 3.53 11.33
N ASP A 47 5.02 2.46 10.98
CA ASP A 47 6.32 2.13 11.55
C ASP A 47 7.46 3.07 11.11
N HIS A 48 7.22 3.89 10.09
CA HIS A 48 8.25 4.73 9.49
C HIS A 48 7.88 6.20 9.62
N ILE A 49 8.44 6.87 10.62
CA ILE A 49 8.17 8.29 10.90
C ILE A 49 9.28 9.14 10.28
N CYS A 50 8.91 10.26 9.67
CA CYS A 50 9.85 11.29 9.28
C CYS A 50 10.23 12.12 10.50
N ASP A 51 11.51 12.14 10.85
CA ASP A 51 12.03 12.92 11.99
C ASP A 51 11.83 14.43 11.81
N ASP A 52 11.92 14.91 10.56
CA ASP A 52 11.89 16.33 10.22
C ASP A 52 10.48 16.95 10.30
N CYS A 53 9.42 16.18 10.03
CA CYS A 53 8.03 16.69 10.05
C CYS A 53 7.04 15.86 10.87
N GLY A 54 7.49 14.78 11.52
CA GLY A 54 6.65 13.87 12.30
C GLY A 54 5.67 13.01 11.49
N LYS A 55 5.70 13.07 10.14
CA LYS A 55 4.74 12.33 9.32
C LYS A 55 5.06 10.84 9.28
N GLY A 56 4.07 10.01 9.62
CA GLY A 56 4.20 8.56 9.61
C GLY A 56 3.77 7.89 8.29
N PHE A 57 4.51 6.85 7.91
CA PHE A 57 4.34 6.06 6.70
C PHE A 57 4.31 4.56 7.01
N THR A 58 3.60 3.80 6.18
CA THR A 58 3.43 2.34 6.34
C THR A 58 4.65 1.54 5.86
N THR A 59 5.49 2.11 4.99
CA THR A 59 6.69 1.46 4.44
C THR A 59 7.87 2.42 4.33
N SER A 60 9.08 1.88 4.44
CA SER A 60 10.34 2.63 4.35
C SER A 60 10.56 3.28 2.98
N HIS A 61 10.14 2.61 1.90
CA HIS A 61 10.25 3.17 0.55
C HIS A 61 9.46 4.48 0.40
N VAL A 62 8.24 4.52 0.94
CA VAL A 62 7.40 5.73 0.89
C VAL A 62 7.98 6.84 1.75
N LEU A 63 8.50 6.53 2.94
CA LEU A 63 9.23 7.49 3.77
C LEU A 63 10.44 8.06 3.02
N LYS A 64 11.28 7.21 2.39
CA LYS A 64 12.47 7.67 1.66
C LYS A 64 12.14 8.60 0.50
N ARG A 65 11.04 8.33 -0.21
CA ARG A 65 10.52 9.24 -1.25
C ARG A 65 10.04 10.55 -0.66
N HIS A 66 9.31 10.49 0.46
CA HIS A 66 8.86 11.69 1.17
C HIS A 66 10.02 12.52 1.70
N TRP A 67 11.07 11.90 2.21
CA TRP A 67 12.21 12.61 2.78
C TRP A 67 12.84 13.60 1.79
N LYS A 68 12.90 13.23 0.50
CA LYS A 68 13.38 14.09 -0.58
C LYS A 68 12.60 15.41 -0.75
N ILE A 69 11.32 15.43 -0.38
CA ILE A 69 10.50 16.65 -0.42
C ILE A 69 10.40 17.34 0.95
N CYS A 70 10.57 16.57 2.04
CA CYS A 70 10.46 17.06 3.40
C CYS A 70 11.64 17.97 3.79
N GLN A 71 12.83 17.65 3.30
CA GLN A 71 14.07 18.43 3.47
C GLN A 71 14.02 19.89 2.96
N LYS A 72 12.88 20.36 2.42
CA LYS A 72 12.69 21.74 1.95
C LYS A 72 12.07 22.68 2.99
N ARG A 73 11.94 22.25 4.24
CA ARG A 73 11.46 23.09 5.35
C ARG A 73 12.48 23.12 6.49
N LYS A 74 13.66 23.65 6.18
CA LYS A 74 14.51 24.32 7.16
C LYS A 74 14.60 25.78 6.75
#